data_AF-A0A7S2MY19-F1
#
_entry.id   AF-A0A7S2MY19-F1
#
_cell.length_a   1.000
_cell.length_b   1.000
_cell.length_c   1.000
_cell.angle_alpha   90.00
_cell.angle_beta   90.00
_cell.angle_gamma   90.00
#
_symmetry.space_group_name_H-M   'P 1'
#
loop_
_entity.id
_entity.type
_entity.pdbx_description
1 polymer ?
#
loop_
_entity_poly.entity_id
_entity_poly.type
_entity_poly.pdbx_seq_one_letter_code
_entity_poly.pdbx_strand_id
1 'polypeptide(L)'
;LDNYRWAGNECYMAQYEARMVHCLVPGLGMLVNSHPSLINAQPLHHPHTEQQHRGYMSRLIDHGAGATSEYYGFETRAAQNIQKGSEIFVSYGSEWFPERPEYAELPIKMNYDKADHIIKSFIDSQVGKSDLESSQEQWNTILNEMNALDRRTRAAMPEDVGELSHAAEIGTARFFLPNFIRSMEWLRQNGQCMDNLIFGKSVIPQAGQGAFATRFISKGDLIAPAPLIHIDKDVLAMHRKINENDMIVEGDQLLLNYCFGHPKSSLLLFPYSSTVQFINHSSKKANAKIQWSTSALHQQQWLSDPLEEVKSRDKTGLMFDIIATRDVALGEEVLLDYGHDWVASWEDHLQGQIPQEHNFETASALNKDRDSAVKTLQEQLSDPYLPDVEITCIFEYEAKDDGKEEGENGLRYILKQWNLGLHWGIQGGKHHRPCDILSRKRFGKHYFYTARVYNYDIMYEEQKIPDSSVLVVTKIPRWAIQFTEKSYSSNQHYENSFRQPITIPDDLLPSHWLDL
;
A
#
# COMPACT_ATOMS: atom_id res chain seq x y z
N LEU A 1 11.10 1.56 8.72
CA LEU A 1 9.98 0.97 7.96
C LEU A 1 8.59 1.30 8.55
N ASP A 2 8.43 1.35 9.87
CA ASP A 2 7.11 1.45 10.52
C ASP A 2 6.26 2.67 10.16
N ASN A 3 6.88 3.77 9.72
CA ASN A 3 6.15 4.97 9.28
C ASN A 3 5.57 4.87 7.86
N TYR A 4 5.89 3.80 7.12
CA TYR A 4 5.53 3.64 5.71
C TYR A 4 4.66 2.43 5.41
N ARG A 5 4.30 1.66 6.45
CA ARG A 5 3.55 0.43 6.30
C ARG A 5 2.05 0.68 6.20
N TRP A 6 1.43 -0.03 5.27
CA TRP A 6 -0.01 -0.15 5.12
C TRP A 6 -0.45 -1.52 5.66
N ALA A 7 -1.67 -1.62 6.17
CA ALA A 7 -2.21 -2.91 6.58
C ALA A 7 -2.45 -3.80 5.35
N GLY A 8 -2.17 -5.10 5.45
CA GLY A 8 -2.30 -6.01 4.31
C GLY A 8 -3.71 -6.07 3.70
N ASN A 9 -4.75 -5.79 4.48
CA ASN A 9 -6.13 -5.70 4.01
C ASN A 9 -6.42 -4.43 3.19
N GLU A 10 -5.58 -3.40 3.27
CA GLU A 10 -5.59 -2.21 2.41
C GLU A 10 -4.86 -2.46 1.09
N CYS A 11 -3.94 -3.43 1.06
CA CYS A 11 -3.15 -3.80 -0.11
C CYS A 11 -3.68 -5.08 -0.76
N TYR A 12 -4.95 -5.02 -1.17
CA TYR A 12 -5.67 -6.03 -1.95
C TYR A 12 -5.29 -7.50 -1.65
N MET A 13 -6.04 -8.18 -0.78
CA MET A 13 -5.84 -9.61 -0.48
C MET A 13 -4.47 -9.99 0.10
N ALA A 14 -3.52 -9.06 0.25
CA ALA A 14 -2.22 -9.37 0.84
C ALA A 14 -2.34 -9.92 2.26
N GLN A 15 -3.48 -9.75 2.96
CA GLN A 15 -3.72 -10.39 4.25
C GLN A 15 -3.62 -11.93 4.23
N TYR A 16 -3.64 -12.58 3.07
CA TYR A 16 -3.46 -14.03 2.97
C TYR A 16 -1.98 -14.46 2.95
N GLU A 17 -1.03 -13.55 2.72
CA GLU A 17 0.39 -13.90 2.65
C GLU A 17 0.98 -14.34 3.99
N ALA A 18 0.47 -13.82 5.09
CA ALA A 18 0.87 -14.25 6.41
C ALA A 18 -0.23 -13.95 7.43
N ARG A 19 -0.04 -14.45 8.65
CA ARG A 19 -0.93 -14.16 9.77
C ARG A 19 -1.08 -12.66 9.98
N MET A 20 0.03 -11.92 9.97
CA MET A 20 0.05 -10.45 10.04
C MET A 20 0.86 -9.92 8.86
N VAL A 21 0.25 -9.07 8.04
CA VAL A 21 0.88 -8.55 6.83
C VAL A 21 0.88 -7.03 6.85
N HIS A 22 2.06 -6.50 6.56
CA HIS A 22 2.30 -5.09 6.33
C HIS A 22 2.84 -4.92 4.92
N CYS A 23 2.30 -3.96 4.20
CA CYS A 23 2.67 -3.71 2.82
C CYS A 23 3.36 -2.35 2.72
N LEU A 24 4.35 -2.27 1.83
CA LEU A 24 4.91 -0.99 1.40
C LEU A 24 4.29 -0.64 0.06
N VAL A 25 3.79 0.59 -0.06
CA VAL A 25 3.14 1.09 -1.28
C VAL A 25 3.93 2.31 -1.78
N PRO A 26 5.05 2.10 -2.50
CA PRO A 26 5.84 3.19 -3.06
C PRO A 26 5.05 4.12 -3.96
N GLY A 27 5.57 5.32 -4.17
CA GLY A 27 4.84 6.38 -4.84
C GLY A 27 3.89 7.08 -3.86
N LEU A 28 2.64 7.30 -4.26
CA LEU A 28 1.71 8.10 -3.45
C LEU A 28 1.42 7.49 -2.06
N GLY A 29 1.55 6.18 -1.88
CA GLY A 29 1.38 5.55 -0.56
C GLY A 29 2.50 5.88 0.45
N MET A 30 3.64 6.41 0.00
CA MET A 30 4.82 6.69 0.84
C MET A 30 5.40 8.09 0.66
N LEU A 31 5.07 8.80 -0.42
CA LEU A 31 5.60 10.14 -0.73
C LEU A 31 4.72 11.28 -0.24
N VAL A 32 3.40 11.06 -0.17
CA VAL A 32 2.47 12.15 0.13
C VAL A 32 2.15 12.22 1.61
N ASN A 33 1.97 13.44 2.09
CA ASN A 33 1.58 13.69 3.46
C ASN A 33 0.09 13.43 3.68
N SER A 34 -0.30 13.42 4.95
CA SER A 34 -1.69 13.40 5.38
C SER A 34 -2.02 14.69 6.12
N HIS A 35 -3.18 15.24 5.83
CA HIS A 35 -3.78 16.31 6.62
C HIS A 35 -5.27 15.97 6.83
N PRO A 36 -5.73 15.65 8.05
CA PRO A 36 -7.04 15.05 8.31
C PRO A 36 -8.24 15.77 7.67
N SER A 37 -8.17 17.09 7.49
CA SER A 37 -9.24 17.91 6.86
C SER A 37 -9.00 18.33 5.42
N LEU A 38 -7.83 18.05 4.84
CA LEU A 38 -7.48 18.51 3.48
C LEU A 38 -7.26 17.35 2.50
N ILE A 39 -7.68 16.14 2.89
CA ILE A 39 -7.64 14.94 2.05
C ILE A 39 -8.24 15.24 0.68
N ASN A 40 -7.43 15.10 -0.36
CA ASN A 40 -7.81 15.43 -1.73
C ASN A 40 -7.45 14.32 -2.73
N ALA A 41 -6.77 13.27 -2.27
CA ALA A 41 -6.56 12.03 -2.99
C ALA A 41 -6.96 10.84 -2.11
N GLN A 42 -7.49 9.80 -2.73
CA GLN A 42 -7.88 8.57 -2.06
C GLN A 42 -7.50 7.35 -2.90
N PRO A 43 -7.17 6.22 -2.26
CA PRO A 43 -7.06 4.95 -2.95
C PRO A 43 -8.30 4.67 -3.80
N LEU A 44 -8.06 4.15 -5.01
CA LEU A 44 -9.10 3.66 -5.88
C LEU A 44 -9.29 2.17 -5.59
N HIS A 45 -10.26 1.85 -4.73
CA HIS A 45 -10.67 0.46 -4.55
C HIS A 45 -11.52 0.07 -5.76
N HIS A 46 -11.00 -0.75 -6.68
CA HIS A 46 -11.73 -1.08 -7.91
C HIS A 46 -12.14 -2.57 -7.88
N PRO A 47 -13.43 -2.91 -7.72
CA PRO A 47 -13.86 -4.32 -7.64
C PRO A 47 -13.69 -5.10 -8.96
N HIS A 48 -13.25 -4.46 -10.05
CA HIS A 48 -13.36 -5.02 -11.41
C HIS A 48 -12.09 -4.90 -12.29
N THR A 49 -11.15 -3.99 -12.01
CA THR A 49 -9.92 -3.84 -12.81
C THR A 49 -8.69 -4.51 -12.17
N GLU A 50 -8.73 -4.82 -10.87
CA GLU A 50 -7.63 -5.46 -10.12
C GLU A 50 -7.35 -6.93 -10.53
N GLN A 51 -8.26 -7.58 -11.27
CA GLN A 51 -8.09 -8.97 -11.72
C GLN A 51 -7.22 -9.13 -12.99
N GLN A 52 -6.98 -8.06 -13.76
CA GLN A 52 -6.28 -8.19 -15.06
C GLN A 52 -4.75 -8.19 -14.96
N HIS A 53 -4.24 -7.91 -13.76
CA HIS A 53 -2.87 -7.51 -13.51
C HIS A 53 -2.27 -8.23 -12.30
N ARG A 54 -2.52 -9.55 -12.10
CA ARG A 54 -1.58 -10.37 -11.33
C ARG A 54 -0.61 -11.00 -12.32
N GLY A 55 0.68 -10.90 -12.01
CA GLY A 55 1.78 -11.31 -12.89
C GLY A 55 1.52 -12.69 -13.46
N TYR A 56 1.59 -12.80 -14.78
CA TYR A 56 1.27 -14.01 -15.56
C TYR A 56 2.30 -15.13 -15.39
N MET A 57 3.12 -15.08 -14.35
CA MET A 57 4.25 -15.99 -14.17
C MET A 57 3.79 -17.23 -13.43
N SER A 58 3.91 -18.35 -14.12
CA SER A 58 3.62 -19.66 -13.57
C SER A 58 4.90 -20.22 -12.97
N ARG A 59 4.85 -20.61 -11.69
CA ARG A 59 5.96 -21.31 -11.03
C ARG A 59 6.35 -22.64 -11.68
N LEU A 60 5.57 -23.15 -12.64
CA LEU A 60 5.90 -24.37 -13.39
C LEU A 60 6.84 -24.14 -14.58
N ILE A 61 6.91 -22.91 -15.09
CA ILE A 61 7.63 -22.64 -16.34
C ILE A 61 8.44 -21.34 -16.31
N ASP A 62 8.13 -20.43 -15.39
CA ASP A 62 8.78 -19.13 -15.28
C ASP A 62 9.69 -19.10 -14.05
N HIS A 63 11.00 -18.98 -14.28
CA HIS A 63 11.98 -18.80 -13.20
C HIS A 63 11.78 -17.48 -12.45
N GLY A 64 11.09 -16.50 -13.06
CA GLY A 64 10.71 -15.24 -12.43
C GLY A 64 9.52 -15.35 -11.46
N ALA A 65 8.82 -16.49 -11.39
CA ALA A 65 7.74 -16.67 -10.44
C ALA A 65 8.26 -16.49 -9.00
N GLY A 66 7.61 -15.62 -8.23
CA GLY A 66 8.02 -15.30 -6.87
C GLY A 66 9.21 -14.35 -6.76
N ALA A 67 9.85 -13.97 -7.87
CA ALA A 67 10.92 -12.98 -7.90
C ALA A 67 10.40 -11.53 -7.94
N THR A 68 9.12 -11.34 -8.25
CA THR A 68 8.45 -10.03 -8.29
C THR A 68 7.15 -10.06 -7.51
N SER A 69 6.74 -8.91 -6.98
CA SER A 69 5.43 -8.74 -6.32
C SER A 69 4.28 -9.04 -7.27
N GLU A 70 3.32 -9.82 -6.78
CA GLU A 70 2.03 -10.03 -7.46
C GLU A 70 1.05 -8.90 -7.15
N TYR A 71 1.39 -8.05 -6.17
CA TYR A 71 0.65 -6.86 -5.77
C TYR A 71 1.27 -5.64 -6.46
N TYR A 72 0.58 -5.13 -7.48
CA TYR A 72 0.97 -3.92 -8.20
C TYR A 72 -0.26 -3.19 -8.74
N GLY A 73 -0.05 -2.00 -9.30
CA GLY A 73 -1.14 -1.19 -9.83
C GLY A 73 -2.05 -0.62 -8.74
N PHE A 74 -1.51 -0.33 -7.56
CA PHE A 74 -2.24 0.43 -6.55
C PHE A 74 -2.53 1.84 -7.11
N GLU A 75 -3.79 2.10 -7.41
CA GLU A 75 -4.23 3.35 -7.99
C GLU A 75 -4.80 4.28 -6.93
N THR A 76 -4.59 5.58 -7.13
CA THR A 76 -5.24 6.62 -6.34
C THR A 76 -5.96 7.57 -7.28
N ARG A 77 -7.14 8.02 -6.89
CA ARG A 77 -7.87 9.07 -7.62
C ARG A 77 -7.93 10.35 -6.80
N ALA A 78 -8.03 11.47 -7.50
CA ALA A 78 -8.41 12.73 -6.88
C ALA A 78 -9.83 12.59 -6.29
N ALA A 79 -9.99 12.92 -5.01
CA ALA A 79 -11.28 12.95 -4.33
C ALA A 79 -12.07 14.23 -4.67
N GLN A 80 -11.36 15.26 -5.13
CA GLN A 80 -11.89 16.56 -5.52
C GLN A 80 -10.97 17.21 -6.56
N ASN A 81 -11.39 18.31 -7.17
CA ASN A 81 -10.52 19.08 -8.05
C ASN A 81 -9.29 19.59 -7.27
N ILE A 82 -8.09 19.19 -7.70
CA ILE A 82 -6.84 19.63 -7.10
C ILE A 82 -6.33 20.83 -7.91
N GLN A 83 -6.20 21.98 -7.25
CA GLN A 83 -5.66 23.16 -7.89
C GLN A 83 -4.16 22.97 -8.20
N LYS A 84 -3.71 23.52 -9.32
CA LYS A 84 -2.28 23.57 -9.68
C LYS A 84 -1.44 24.15 -8.54
N GLY A 85 -0.39 23.42 -8.16
CA GLY A 85 0.52 23.76 -7.08
C GLY A 85 0.05 23.36 -5.67
N SER A 86 -1.17 22.84 -5.52
CA SER A 86 -1.63 22.26 -4.27
C SER A 86 -0.86 20.99 -3.92
N GLU A 87 -0.57 20.82 -2.63
CA GLU A 87 -0.11 19.57 -2.06
C GLU A 87 -1.20 18.50 -2.18
N ILE A 88 -0.76 17.26 -2.40
CA ILE A 88 -1.63 16.09 -2.44
C ILE A 88 -1.66 15.51 -1.03
N PHE A 89 -2.86 15.32 -0.49
CA PHE A 89 -3.07 14.72 0.83
C PHE A 89 -3.89 13.44 0.70
N VAL A 90 -3.39 12.36 1.32
CA VAL A 90 -4.09 11.09 1.46
C VAL A 90 -4.44 10.83 2.92
N SER A 91 -5.45 10.01 3.16
CA SER A 91 -5.79 9.59 4.52
C SER A 91 -4.81 8.53 4.98
N TYR A 92 -4.25 8.69 6.18
CA TYR A 92 -3.51 7.63 6.87
C TYR A 92 -4.41 6.73 7.74
N GLY A 93 -5.73 6.95 7.72
CA GLY A 93 -6.69 6.30 8.61
C GLY A 93 -7.04 7.16 9.82
N SER A 94 -8.18 6.87 10.46
CA SER A 94 -8.68 7.63 11.62
C SER A 94 -7.81 7.45 12.86
N GLU A 95 -7.18 6.28 13.01
CA GLU A 95 -6.42 5.92 14.21
C GLU A 95 -4.93 6.30 14.13
N TRP A 96 -4.40 6.63 12.95
CA TRP A 96 -2.96 6.85 12.78
C TRP A 96 -2.42 7.99 13.66
N PHE A 97 -3.11 9.13 13.72
CA PHE A 97 -2.70 10.24 14.59
C PHE A 97 -3.05 10.00 16.06
N PRO A 98 -4.27 9.55 16.43
CA PRO A 98 -4.62 9.28 17.83
C PRO A 98 -3.77 8.22 18.53
N GLU A 99 -3.31 7.19 17.83
CA GLU A 99 -2.48 6.11 18.40
C GLU A 99 -1.05 6.55 18.72
N ARG A 100 -0.63 7.74 18.25
CA ARG A 100 0.74 8.25 18.39
C ARG A 100 0.79 9.41 19.39
N PRO A 101 1.45 9.23 20.55
CA PRO A 101 1.50 10.25 21.60
C PRO A 101 2.05 11.60 21.13
N GLU A 102 2.99 11.60 20.20
CA GLU A 102 3.58 12.82 19.61
C GLU A 102 2.58 13.65 18.79
N TYR A 103 1.45 13.07 18.39
CA TYR A 103 0.36 13.74 17.65
C TYR A 103 -0.92 13.85 18.48
N ALA A 104 -0.85 13.65 19.80
CA ALA A 104 -2.02 13.65 20.68
C ALA A 104 -2.86 14.94 20.65
N GLU A 105 -2.22 16.07 20.35
CA GLU A 105 -2.85 17.40 20.27
C GLU A 105 -3.18 17.82 18.82
N LEU A 106 -2.84 17.00 17.82
CA LEU A 106 -3.09 17.31 16.41
C LEU A 106 -4.60 17.25 16.11
N PRO A 107 -5.20 18.32 15.55
CA PRO A 107 -6.63 18.31 15.25
C PRO A 107 -6.97 17.31 14.14
N ILE A 108 -8.01 16.50 14.35
CA ILE A 108 -8.57 15.63 13.29
C ILE A 108 -9.75 16.32 12.61
N LYS A 109 -10.31 15.68 11.57
CA LYS A 109 -11.38 16.28 10.76
C LYS A 109 -12.52 16.87 11.60
N MET A 110 -13.02 16.11 12.56
CA MET A 110 -14.11 16.53 13.43
C MET A 110 -13.76 17.78 14.26
N ASN A 111 -12.49 17.96 14.64
CA ASN A 111 -12.05 19.14 15.39
C ASN A 111 -12.06 20.40 14.51
N TYR A 112 -11.58 20.30 13.28
CA TYR A 112 -11.66 21.41 12.32
C TYR A 112 -13.12 21.76 11.97
N ASP A 113 -13.97 20.76 11.73
CA ASP A 113 -15.40 20.98 11.47
C ASP A 113 -16.07 21.73 12.66
N LYS A 114 -15.71 21.34 13.89
CA LYS A 114 -16.19 21.98 15.13
C LYS A 114 -15.63 23.40 15.30
N ALA A 115 -14.34 23.61 15.03
CA ALA A 115 -13.70 24.93 15.08
C ALA A 115 -14.35 25.89 14.07
N ASP A 116 -14.55 25.46 12.83
CA ASP A 116 -15.22 26.24 11.79
C ASP A 116 -16.65 26.64 12.21
N HIS A 117 -17.38 25.72 12.88
CA HIS A 117 -18.73 26.01 13.39
C HIS A 117 -18.73 27.05 14.52
N ILE A 118 -17.78 26.94 15.46
CA ILE A 118 -17.63 27.90 16.57
C ILE A 118 -17.28 29.28 16.03
N ILE A 119 -16.32 29.37 15.10
CA ILE A 119 -15.89 30.64 14.50
C ILE A 119 -17.05 31.32 13.77
N LYS A 120 -17.80 30.59 12.95
CA LYS A 120 -18.97 31.14 12.24
C LYS A 120 -20.02 31.65 13.21
N SER A 121 -20.34 30.86 14.24
CA SER A 121 -21.31 31.24 15.28
C SER A 121 -20.86 32.48 16.06
N PHE A 122 -19.56 32.59 16.34
CA PHE A 122 -19.00 33.78 16.98
C PHE A 122 -19.15 35.01 16.08
N ILE A 123 -18.71 34.94 14.81
CA ILE A 123 -18.83 36.05 13.85
C ILE A 123 -20.29 36.51 13.71
N ASP A 124 -21.23 35.57 13.57
CA ASP A 124 -22.67 35.87 13.46
C ASP A 124 -23.19 36.59 14.71
N SER A 125 -22.66 36.27 15.90
CA SER A 125 -23.01 36.93 17.18
C SER A 125 -22.43 38.35 17.33
N GLN A 126 -21.43 38.71 16.52
CA GLN A 126 -20.78 40.01 16.52
C GLN A 126 -21.36 40.98 15.47
N VAL A 127 -22.25 40.52 14.58
CA VAL A 127 -22.88 41.37 13.57
C VAL A 127 -23.59 42.56 14.23
N GLY A 128 -23.13 43.78 13.91
CA GLY A 128 -23.66 45.03 14.46
C GLY A 128 -23.00 45.52 15.76
N LYS A 129 -22.00 44.80 16.28
CA LYS A 129 -21.14 45.25 17.39
C LYS A 129 -19.81 45.75 16.82
N SER A 130 -19.32 46.90 17.30
CA SER A 130 -18.15 47.59 16.72
C SER A 130 -16.91 47.62 17.61
N ASP A 131 -16.95 46.99 18.79
CA ASP A 131 -15.86 47.05 19.77
C ASP A 131 -14.99 45.81 19.70
N LEU A 132 -13.82 45.97 19.06
CA LEU A 132 -12.87 44.89 18.81
C LEU A 132 -12.21 44.37 20.10
N GLU A 133 -11.99 45.25 21.09
CA GLU A 133 -11.41 44.85 22.38
C GLU A 133 -12.39 43.95 23.15
N SER A 134 -13.68 44.33 23.17
CA SER A 134 -14.73 43.50 23.78
C SER A 134 -14.90 42.16 23.06
N SER A 135 -14.78 42.14 21.71
CA SER A 135 -14.81 40.89 20.95
C SER A 135 -13.62 39.99 21.27
N GLN A 136 -12.40 40.53 21.42
CA GLN A 136 -11.23 39.74 21.77
C GLN A 136 -11.35 39.10 23.16
N GLU A 137 -11.90 39.81 24.15
CA GLU A 137 -12.12 39.25 25.50
C GLU A 137 -13.13 38.08 25.47
N GLN A 138 -14.22 38.23 24.72
CA GLN A 138 -15.20 37.15 24.52
C GLN A 138 -14.57 35.95 23.80
N TRP A 139 -13.75 36.21 22.79
CA TRP A 139 -13.05 35.15 22.06
C TRP A 139 -12.05 34.41 22.96
N ASN A 140 -11.26 35.12 23.76
CA ASN A 140 -10.33 34.53 24.73
C ASN A 140 -11.06 33.63 25.73
N THR A 141 -12.29 33.98 26.11
CA THR A 141 -13.13 33.13 26.98
C THR A 141 -13.45 31.80 26.29
N ILE A 142 -13.89 31.83 25.02
CA ILE A 142 -14.15 30.62 24.22
C ILE A 142 -12.88 29.79 24.06
N LEU A 143 -11.74 30.42 23.77
CA LEU A 143 -10.45 29.74 23.65
C LEU A 143 -10.05 29.03 24.95
N ASN A 144 -10.26 29.66 26.11
CA ASN A 144 -9.98 29.05 27.42
C ASN A 144 -10.92 27.88 27.73
N GLU A 145 -12.21 28.01 27.41
CA GLU A 145 -13.17 26.91 27.55
C GLU A 145 -12.81 25.72 26.65
N MET A 146 -12.46 25.96 25.39
CA MET A 146 -12.04 24.90 24.48
C MET A 146 -10.73 24.25 24.92
N ASN A 147 -9.79 25.01 25.48
CA ASN A 147 -8.56 24.43 26.02
C ASN A 147 -8.82 23.45 27.18
N ALA A 148 -9.89 23.67 27.96
CA ALA A 148 -10.29 22.78 29.04
C ALA A 148 -11.10 21.57 28.55
N LEU A 149 -11.96 21.75 27.54
CA LEU A 149 -12.90 20.73 27.08
C LEU A 149 -12.35 19.84 25.95
N ASP A 150 -11.62 20.45 25.00
CA ASP A 150 -11.24 19.83 23.74
C ASP A 150 -10.03 20.55 23.11
N ARG A 151 -8.85 20.18 23.58
CA ARG A 151 -7.58 20.81 23.18
C ARG A 151 -7.29 20.72 21.68
N ARG A 152 -7.73 19.65 21.03
CA ARG A 152 -7.59 19.48 19.57
C ARG A 152 -8.43 20.51 18.81
N THR A 153 -9.68 20.71 19.21
CA THR A 153 -10.50 21.78 18.63
C THR A 153 -9.89 23.15 18.91
N ARG A 154 -9.39 23.37 20.13
CA ARG A 154 -8.68 24.62 20.46
C ARG A 154 -7.45 24.87 19.57
N ALA A 155 -6.67 23.84 19.27
CA ALA A 155 -5.51 23.92 18.39
C ALA A 155 -5.87 24.21 16.92
N ALA A 156 -7.13 24.01 16.53
CA ALA A 156 -7.65 24.37 15.22
C ALA A 156 -8.28 25.78 15.17
N MET A 157 -8.15 26.61 16.22
CA MET A 157 -8.80 27.92 16.30
C MET A 157 -7.76 29.06 16.30
N PRO A 158 -7.97 30.15 15.53
CA PRO A 158 -7.11 31.33 15.56
C PRO A 158 -7.08 32.01 16.94
N GLU A 159 -5.95 32.62 17.27
CA GLU A 159 -5.78 33.36 18.53
C GLU A 159 -6.43 34.75 18.49
N ASP A 160 -6.37 35.41 17.32
CA ASP A 160 -6.80 36.80 17.13
C ASP A 160 -8.18 36.86 16.45
N VAL A 161 -9.08 37.70 17.00
CA VAL A 161 -10.40 37.97 16.41
C VAL A 161 -10.30 38.55 15.00
N GLY A 162 -9.25 39.31 14.71
CA GLY A 162 -8.99 39.87 13.38
C GLY A 162 -8.77 38.82 12.29
N GLU A 163 -8.40 37.59 12.66
CA GLU A 163 -8.15 36.48 11.73
C GLU A 163 -9.42 35.65 11.45
N LEU A 164 -10.45 35.78 12.28
CA LEU A 164 -11.64 34.93 12.24
C LEU A 164 -12.40 35.04 10.93
N SER A 165 -12.54 36.24 10.36
CA SER A 165 -13.22 36.42 9.09
C SER A 165 -12.51 35.67 7.96
N HIS A 166 -11.17 35.71 7.93
CA HIS A 166 -10.39 34.98 6.94
C HIS A 166 -10.49 33.46 7.17
N ALA A 167 -10.30 33.00 8.41
CA ALA A 167 -10.43 31.59 8.76
C ALA A 167 -11.83 31.03 8.44
N ALA A 168 -12.91 31.81 8.65
CA ALA A 168 -14.27 31.42 8.31
C ALA A 168 -14.51 31.30 6.79
N GLU A 169 -13.84 32.14 5.99
CA GLU A 169 -13.93 32.13 4.53
C GLU A 169 -13.24 30.89 3.93
N ILE A 170 -12.00 30.60 4.36
CA ILE A 170 -11.19 29.53 3.77
C ILE A 170 -11.23 28.19 4.53
N GLY A 171 -11.76 28.19 5.74
CA GLY A 171 -11.72 27.07 6.68
C GLY A 171 -10.44 27.02 7.50
N THR A 172 -10.55 26.69 8.79
CA THR A 172 -9.44 26.64 9.75
C THR A 172 -8.30 25.71 9.33
N ALA A 173 -8.61 24.58 8.70
CA ALA A 173 -7.61 23.67 8.18
C ALA A 173 -6.68 24.32 7.14
N ARG A 174 -7.23 25.15 6.23
CA ARG A 174 -6.44 25.86 5.24
C ARG A 174 -5.70 27.06 5.84
N PHE A 175 -6.32 27.71 6.82
CA PHE A 175 -5.73 28.83 7.54
C PHE A 175 -4.41 28.45 8.23
N PHE A 176 -4.36 27.30 8.90
CA PHE A 176 -3.16 26.85 9.62
C PHE A 176 -2.07 26.19 8.77
N LEU A 177 -2.33 25.95 7.48
CA LEU A 177 -1.36 25.34 6.58
C LEU A 177 -0.90 26.32 5.47
N PRO A 178 -0.15 27.39 5.83
CA PRO A 178 0.29 28.36 4.84
C PRO A 178 1.19 27.68 3.78
N ASN A 179 1.03 28.09 2.53
CA ASN A 179 1.80 27.58 1.38
C ASN A 179 1.55 26.11 0.98
N PHE A 180 0.44 25.49 1.41
CA PHE A 180 0.01 24.21 0.85
C PHE A 180 -0.29 24.30 -0.67
N ILE A 181 -0.47 25.51 -1.19
CA ILE A 181 -0.45 25.82 -2.62
C ILE A 181 0.84 26.59 -2.93
N ARG A 182 1.75 25.96 -3.67
CA ARG A 182 2.99 26.59 -4.13
C ARG A 182 2.80 27.28 -5.48
N SER A 183 3.51 28.38 -5.69
CA SER A 183 3.54 29.03 -7.00
C SER A 183 4.25 28.15 -8.02
N MET A 184 3.88 28.26 -9.29
CA MET A 184 4.57 27.52 -10.37
C MET A 184 6.04 27.89 -10.47
N GLU A 185 6.41 29.13 -10.13
CA GLU A 185 7.80 29.57 -10.12
C GLU A 185 8.59 28.85 -9.02
N TRP A 186 8.04 28.78 -7.82
CA TRP A 186 8.67 28.04 -6.72
C TRP A 186 8.87 26.56 -7.09
N LEU A 187 7.85 25.93 -7.71
CA LEU A 187 7.91 24.53 -8.13
C LEU A 187 8.95 24.29 -9.23
N ARG A 188 9.14 25.23 -10.17
CA ARG A 188 10.20 25.10 -11.19
C ARG A 188 11.61 25.19 -10.59
N GLN A 189 11.76 25.98 -9.53
CA GLN A 189 13.06 26.19 -8.87
C GLN A 189 13.39 25.09 -7.86
N ASN A 190 12.39 24.53 -7.18
CA ASN A 190 12.59 23.63 -6.03
C ASN A 190 12.00 22.23 -6.20
N GLY A 191 11.10 22.03 -7.16
CA GLY A 191 10.44 20.75 -7.39
C GLY A 191 11.24 19.81 -8.30
N GLN A 192 10.98 18.52 -8.16
CA GLN A 192 11.47 17.48 -9.08
C GLN A 192 10.27 16.76 -9.70
N CYS A 193 10.30 16.52 -11.01
CA CYS A 193 9.24 15.79 -11.70
C CYS A 193 9.27 14.31 -11.32
N MET A 194 8.10 13.76 -10.99
CA MET A 194 7.92 12.34 -10.64
C MET A 194 7.05 11.58 -11.65
N ASP A 195 6.70 12.22 -12.76
CA ASP A 195 5.73 11.75 -13.76
C ASP A 195 6.37 11.30 -15.08
N ASN A 196 7.70 11.16 -15.11
CA ASN A 196 8.46 10.73 -16.28
C ASN A 196 8.32 9.24 -16.58
N LEU A 197 7.79 8.45 -15.64
CA LEU A 197 7.64 7.00 -15.76
C LEU A 197 6.17 6.58 -15.60
N ILE A 198 5.78 5.54 -16.33
CA ILE A 198 4.54 4.79 -16.15
C ILE A 198 4.87 3.30 -16.13
N PHE A 199 4.17 2.51 -15.32
CA PHE A 199 4.36 1.06 -15.35
C PHE A 199 3.52 0.41 -16.47
N GLY A 200 3.98 -0.72 -16.99
CA GLY A 200 3.25 -1.51 -17.99
C GLY A 200 3.89 -2.88 -18.16
N LYS A 201 3.33 -3.74 -19.02
CA LYS A 201 3.91 -5.07 -19.27
C LYS A 201 5.31 -4.93 -19.87
N SER A 202 6.32 -5.52 -19.23
CA SER A 202 7.71 -5.46 -19.71
C SER A 202 7.87 -6.18 -21.05
N VAL A 203 8.83 -5.72 -21.87
CA VAL A 203 9.24 -6.47 -23.07
C VAL A 203 10.27 -7.57 -22.76
N ILE A 204 10.79 -7.60 -21.53
CA ILE A 204 11.70 -8.64 -21.05
C ILE A 204 10.86 -9.86 -20.64
N PRO A 205 11.13 -11.05 -21.22
CA PRO A 205 10.45 -12.27 -20.80
C PRO A 205 10.62 -12.52 -19.30
N GLN A 206 9.54 -12.89 -18.62
CA GLN A 206 9.55 -13.22 -17.19
C GLN A 206 9.97 -12.09 -16.24
N ALA A 207 10.00 -10.83 -16.69
CA ALA A 207 10.19 -9.67 -15.82
C ALA A 207 8.85 -9.13 -15.26
N GLY A 208 7.72 -9.63 -15.74
CA GLY A 208 6.39 -9.16 -15.34
C GLY A 208 6.10 -7.75 -15.87
N GLN A 209 6.21 -6.75 -15.00
CA GLN A 209 5.95 -5.34 -15.32
C GLN A 209 7.28 -4.58 -15.47
N GLY A 210 7.26 -3.48 -16.22
CA GLY A 210 8.39 -2.62 -16.53
C GLY A 210 8.02 -1.14 -16.38
N ALA A 211 9.01 -0.28 -16.24
CA ALA A 211 8.85 1.17 -16.23
C ALA A 211 9.14 1.77 -17.62
N PHE A 212 8.24 2.61 -18.12
CA PHE A 212 8.30 3.19 -19.46
C PHE A 212 8.29 4.70 -19.39
N ALA A 213 9.08 5.35 -20.25
CA ALA A 213 9.15 6.79 -20.32
C ALA A 213 7.83 7.40 -20.83
N THR A 214 7.28 8.39 -20.13
CA THR A 214 6.04 9.10 -20.53
C THR A 214 6.31 10.30 -21.45
N ARG A 215 7.59 10.57 -21.73
CA ARG A 215 8.09 11.64 -22.60
C ARG A 215 9.50 11.30 -23.10
N PHE A 216 10.01 12.09 -24.04
CA PHE A 216 11.43 12.05 -24.39
C PHE A 216 12.28 12.58 -23.24
N ILE A 217 13.39 11.92 -22.94
CA ILE A 217 14.36 12.29 -21.89
C ILE A 217 15.75 12.31 -22.51
N SER A 218 16.46 13.43 -22.40
CA SER A 218 17.79 13.56 -23.01
C SER A 218 18.85 12.83 -22.17
N LYS A 219 19.95 12.46 -22.82
CA LYS A 219 21.13 11.94 -22.12
C LYS A 219 21.58 12.89 -21.00
N GLY A 220 21.76 12.36 -19.80
CA GLY A 220 22.19 13.09 -18.62
C GLY A 220 21.06 13.72 -17.82
N ASP A 221 19.83 13.72 -18.34
CA ASP A 221 18.68 14.26 -17.63
C ASP A 221 18.14 13.29 -16.57
N LEU A 222 17.46 13.86 -15.57
CA LEU A 222 16.77 13.14 -14.52
C LEU A 222 15.58 12.36 -15.10
N ILE A 223 15.63 11.04 -14.94
CA ILE A 223 14.50 10.15 -15.20
C ILE A 223 13.55 10.20 -14.00
N ALA A 224 14.04 9.86 -12.81
CA ALA A 224 13.23 9.86 -11.59
C ALA A 224 14.07 10.14 -10.35
N PRO A 225 13.62 11.01 -9.43
CA PRO A 225 14.19 11.07 -8.09
C PRO A 225 13.74 9.83 -7.30
N ALA A 226 14.63 9.29 -6.47
CA ALA A 226 14.41 8.06 -5.71
C ALA A 226 14.83 8.27 -4.24
N PRO A 227 13.98 8.90 -3.40
CA PRO A 227 14.25 8.96 -1.97
C PRO A 227 14.28 7.55 -1.38
N LEU A 228 15.14 7.35 -0.39
CA LEU A 228 15.53 6.03 0.09
C LEU A 228 15.17 5.85 1.57
N ILE A 229 14.68 4.66 1.89
CA ILE A 229 14.65 4.15 3.27
C ILE A 229 15.87 3.27 3.44
N HIS A 230 16.70 3.59 4.43
CA HIS A 230 17.76 2.70 4.89
C HIS A 230 17.18 1.57 5.74
N ILE A 231 17.62 0.34 5.47
CA ILE A 231 17.14 -0.88 6.10
C ILE A 231 18.36 -1.72 6.46
N ASP A 232 18.39 -2.27 7.66
CA ASP A 232 19.35 -3.33 8.00
C ASP A 232 18.92 -4.62 7.32
N LYS A 233 19.81 -5.26 6.56
CA LYS A 233 19.53 -6.46 5.77
C LYS A 233 18.87 -7.57 6.60
N ASP A 234 19.28 -7.72 7.86
CA ASP A 234 18.75 -8.76 8.77
C ASP A 234 17.25 -8.59 9.05
N VAL A 235 16.69 -7.39 8.90
CA VAL A 235 15.25 -7.14 9.05
C VAL A 235 14.43 -7.86 7.99
N LEU A 236 15.03 -8.18 6.84
CA LEU A 236 14.37 -8.91 5.75
C LEU A 236 14.55 -10.42 5.85
N ALA A 237 15.29 -10.93 6.83
CA ALA A 237 15.41 -12.38 7.04
C ALA A 237 14.05 -12.99 7.44
N MET A 238 13.70 -14.10 6.79
CA MET A 238 12.55 -14.92 7.14
C MET A 238 13.00 -16.07 8.02
N HIS A 239 12.28 -16.31 9.10
CA HIS A 239 12.63 -17.34 10.09
C HIS A 239 11.56 -18.43 10.16
N ARG A 240 11.99 -19.69 10.16
CA ARG A 240 11.15 -20.85 10.48
C ARG A 240 11.44 -21.34 11.88
N LYS A 241 10.36 -21.52 12.65
CA LYS A 241 10.42 -22.12 13.98
C LYS A 241 10.59 -23.64 13.86
N ILE A 242 11.66 -24.20 14.43
CA ILE A 242 11.87 -25.66 14.47
C ILE A 242 11.23 -26.25 15.73
N ASN A 243 11.42 -25.58 16.87
CA ASN A 243 10.86 -25.94 18.17
C ASN A 243 10.61 -24.66 18.98
N GLU A 244 10.19 -24.77 20.25
CA GLU A 244 9.83 -23.60 21.06
C GLU A 244 10.92 -22.52 21.18
N ASN A 245 12.19 -22.91 21.14
CA ASN A 245 13.34 -22.03 21.41
C ASN A 245 14.22 -21.75 20.19
N ASP A 246 14.15 -22.58 19.14
CA ASP A 246 15.03 -22.49 17.99
C ASP A 246 14.30 -21.98 16.74
N MET A 247 14.87 -20.92 16.16
CA MET A 247 14.49 -20.37 14.86
C MET A 247 15.68 -20.51 13.91
N ILE A 248 15.42 -20.97 12.69
CA ILE A 248 16.40 -20.94 11.60
C ILE A 248 15.99 -19.90 10.57
N VAL A 249 16.97 -19.26 9.94
CA VAL A 249 16.72 -18.45 8.76
C VAL A 249 16.36 -19.40 7.61
N GLU A 250 15.19 -19.19 7.02
CA GLU A 250 14.66 -19.99 5.90
C GLU A 250 14.88 -19.29 4.55
N GLY A 251 15.02 -17.96 4.56
CA GLY A 251 15.29 -17.17 3.35
C GLY A 251 15.14 -15.68 3.62
N ASP A 252 14.93 -14.91 2.55
CA ASP A 252 14.73 -13.45 2.62
C ASP A 252 13.36 -13.04 2.08
N GLN A 253 12.80 -11.97 2.62
CA GLN A 253 11.55 -11.37 2.14
C GLN A 253 11.73 -10.84 0.71
N LEU A 254 10.64 -10.90 -0.07
CA LEU A 254 10.60 -10.40 -1.45
C LEU A 254 11.05 -8.95 -1.60
N LEU A 255 10.87 -8.13 -0.56
CA LEU A 255 11.30 -6.73 -0.56
C LEU A 255 12.79 -6.56 -0.91
N LEU A 256 13.63 -7.56 -0.62
CA LEU A 256 15.06 -7.54 -0.94
C LEU A 256 15.33 -7.28 -2.44
N ASN A 257 14.49 -7.81 -3.33
CA ASN A 257 14.64 -7.64 -4.79
C ASN A 257 14.42 -6.20 -5.26
N TYR A 258 13.81 -5.37 -4.40
CA TYR A 258 13.51 -3.98 -4.68
C TYR A 258 14.46 -3.02 -3.93
N CYS A 259 15.43 -3.55 -3.18
CA CYS A 259 16.43 -2.77 -2.49
C CYS A 259 17.71 -2.65 -3.33
N PHE A 260 18.37 -1.50 -3.21
CA PHE A 260 19.78 -1.36 -3.58
C PHE A 260 20.65 -1.82 -2.41
N GLY A 261 21.68 -2.62 -2.66
CA GLY A 261 22.58 -3.12 -1.63
C GLY A 261 23.96 -3.43 -2.18
N HIS A 262 24.88 -3.80 -1.29
CA HIS A 262 26.25 -4.17 -1.67
C HIS A 262 26.66 -5.47 -0.95
N PRO A 263 27.37 -6.42 -1.59
CA PRO A 263 27.68 -7.72 -0.99
C PRO A 263 28.48 -7.65 0.31
N LYS A 264 29.22 -6.56 0.51
CA LYS A 264 30.05 -6.30 1.70
C LYS A 264 29.43 -5.27 2.65
N SER A 265 28.13 -5.03 2.57
CA SER A 265 27.41 -4.10 3.43
C SER A 265 26.08 -4.69 3.90
N SER A 266 25.77 -4.51 5.18
CA SER A 266 24.49 -4.84 5.80
C SER A 266 23.43 -3.78 5.52
N LEU A 267 23.80 -2.66 4.88
CA LEU A 267 22.87 -1.61 4.49
C LEU A 267 22.14 -1.95 3.19
N LEU A 268 20.82 -1.90 3.27
CA LEU A 268 19.92 -1.85 2.11
C LEU A 268 19.29 -0.47 1.99
N LEU A 269 19.08 -0.02 0.76
CA LEU A 269 18.43 1.23 0.42
C LEU A 269 17.20 0.96 -0.44
N PHE A 270 16.02 1.07 0.14
CA PHE A 270 14.75 0.88 -0.55
C PHE A 270 14.25 2.20 -1.15
N PRO A 271 14.15 2.32 -2.49
CA PRO A 271 13.56 3.49 -3.12
C PRO A 271 12.04 3.47 -2.94
N TYR A 272 11.47 4.58 -2.47
CA TYR A 272 10.01 4.68 -2.30
C TYR A 272 9.34 5.69 -3.25
N SER A 273 10.05 6.08 -4.30
CA SER A 273 9.51 6.88 -5.40
C SER A 273 8.43 6.14 -6.19
N SER A 274 7.64 6.87 -6.97
CA SER A 274 6.67 6.26 -7.88
C SER A 274 7.38 5.54 -9.02
N THR A 275 6.96 4.31 -9.31
CA THR A 275 7.32 3.54 -10.51
C THR A 275 8.78 3.09 -10.63
N VAL A 276 9.70 3.59 -9.81
CA VAL A 276 11.13 3.18 -9.81
C VAL A 276 11.30 1.68 -9.57
N GLN A 277 10.40 1.05 -8.81
CA GLN A 277 10.42 -0.38 -8.49
C GLN A 277 10.14 -1.27 -9.71
N PHE A 278 9.65 -0.70 -10.82
CA PHE A 278 9.39 -1.42 -12.07
C PHE A 278 10.53 -1.25 -13.09
N ILE A 279 11.59 -0.51 -12.79
CA ILE A 279 12.74 -0.37 -13.70
C ILE A 279 13.49 -1.69 -13.73
N ASN A 280 13.46 -2.42 -14.84
CA ASN A 280 14.05 -3.76 -14.94
C ASN A 280 15.55 -3.75 -15.25
N HIS A 281 16.16 -4.93 -15.10
CA HIS A 281 17.56 -5.19 -15.43
C HIS A 281 17.83 -5.33 -16.94
N SER A 282 18.95 -4.79 -17.43
CA SER A 282 19.63 -5.27 -18.64
C SER A 282 21.09 -4.82 -18.74
N SER A 283 22.06 -5.74 -18.65
CA SER A 283 23.50 -5.38 -18.83
C SER A 283 23.85 -4.83 -20.22
N LYS A 284 23.06 -5.15 -21.26
CA LYS A 284 23.36 -4.75 -22.65
C LYS A 284 22.57 -3.54 -23.12
N LYS A 285 21.34 -3.37 -22.63
CA LYS A 285 20.41 -2.34 -23.10
C LYS A 285 20.11 -1.27 -22.05
N ALA A 286 20.75 -1.32 -20.88
CA ALA A 286 20.65 -0.29 -19.86
C ALA A 286 20.78 1.11 -20.48
N ASN A 287 19.79 1.94 -20.20
CA ASN A 287 19.68 3.32 -20.66
C ASN A 287 19.57 4.30 -19.49
N ALA A 288 19.66 3.79 -18.27
CA ALA A 288 19.70 4.55 -17.04
C ALA A 288 20.86 4.10 -16.13
N LYS A 289 21.21 4.95 -15.17
CA LYS A 289 22.10 4.64 -14.04
C LYS A 289 21.61 5.35 -12.79
N ILE A 290 22.08 4.91 -11.63
CA ILE A 290 21.89 5.61 -10.35
C ILE A 290 23.06 6.54 -10.05
N GLN A 291 22.80 7.60 -9.29
CA GLN A 291 23.81 8.43 -8.64
C GLN A 291 23.21 9.06 -7.37
N TRP A 292 24.05 9.56 -6.46
CA TRP A 292 23.57 10.38 -5.34
C TRP A 292 22.93 11.67 -5.85
N SER A 293 21.79 12.03 -5.28
CA SER A 293 21.02 13.19 -5.75
C SER A 293 21.70 14.51 -5.37
N THR A 294 21.60 15.52 -6.24
CA THR A 294 22.05 16.89 -5.93
C THR A 294 20.93 17.76 -5.38
N SER A 295 19.73 17.20 -5.16
CA SER A 295 18.59 17.92 -4.61
C SER A 295 18.87 18.42 -3.20
N ALA A 296 18.29 19.57 -2.83
CA ALA A 296 18.35 20.09 -1.46
C ALA A 296 17.68 19.16 -0.43
N LEU A 297 16.85 18.21 -0.89
CA LEU A 297 16.23 17.19 -0.04
C LEU A 297 17.20 16.06 0.33
N HIS A 298 18.27 15.87 -0.44
CA HIS A 298 19.29 14.87 -0.15
C HIS A 298 20.20 15.38 0.98
N GLN A 299 20.24 14.63 2.08
CA GLN A 299 21.14 14.89 3.20
C GLN A 299 22.56 14.42 2.87
N GLN A 300 23.24 15.18 2.00
CA GLN A 300 24.59 14.87 1.50
C GLN A 300 25.60 14.55 2.62
N GLN A 301 25.45 15.22 3.77
CA GLN A 301 26.34 15.02 4.92
C GLN A 301 26.27 13.60 5.49
N TRP A 302 25.15 12.88 5.31
CA TRP A 302 25.02 11.50 5.80
C TRP A 302 25.99 10.54 5.11
N LEU A 303 26.43 10.85 3.88
CA LEU A 303 27.42 10.03 3.16
C LEU A 303 28.80 10.02 3.82
N SER A 304 29.02 10.88 4.83
CA SER A 304 30.24 10.91 5.65
C SER A 304 30.04 10.28 7.04
N ASP A 305 28.81 9.93 7.41
CA ASP A 305 28.48 9.37 8.72
C ASP A 305 28.82 7.87 8.76
N PRO A 306 29.26 7.33 9.91
CA PRO A 306 29.46 5.90 10.08
C PRO A 306 28.21 5.07 9.78
N LEU A 307 28.40 3.83 9.28
CA LEU A 307 27.31 2.90 8.94
C LEU A 307 26.26 2.77 10.05
N GLU A 308 26.71 2.53 11.28
CA GLU A 308 25.83 2.34 12.44
C GLU A 308 25.02 3.59 12.77
N GLU A 309 25.59 4.77 12.55
CA GLU A 309 24.83 6.01 12.73
C GLU A 309 23.72 6.10 11.69
N VAL A 310 24.02 5.83 10.42
CA VAL A 310 23.03 5.84 9.34
C VAL A 310 21.92 4.83 9.63
N LYS A 311 22.26 3.59 10.02
CA LYS A 311 21.30 2.53 10.38
C LYS A 311 20.42 2.91 11.57
N SER A 312 20.95 3.66 12.53
CA SER A 312 20.22 4.06 13.75
C SER A 312 19.25 5.24 13.57
N ARG A 313 19.30 5.94 12.43
CA ARG A 313 18.42 7.11 12.18
C ARG A 313 16.96 6.66 12.00
N ASP A 314 16.05 7.40 12.61
CA ASP A 314 14.60 7.14 12.58
C ASP A 314 13.88 7.79 11.37
N LYS A 315 14.56 8.71 10.67
CA LYS A 315 14.04 9.49 9.54
C LYS A 315 14.78 9.17 8.26
N THR A 316 14.13 9.37 7.11
CA THR A 316 14.78 9.28 5.80
C THR A 316 15.52 10.57 5.45
N GLY A 317 16.49 10.47 4.54
CA GLY A 317 17.32 11.61 4.12
C GLY A 317 18.23 11.33 2.93
N LEU A 318 18.51 10.06 2.64
CA LEU A 318 19.24 9.65 1.45
C LEU A 318 18.34 9.62 0.22
N MET A 319 18.91 9.94 -0.94
CA MET A 319 18.19 9.97 -2.21
C MET A 319 19.12 9.65 -3.37
N PHE A 320 18.69 8.75 -4.24
CA PHE A 320 19.28 8.57 -5.56
C PHE A 320 18.56 9.41 -6.60
N ASP A 321 19.28 9.78 -7.66
CA ASP A 321 18.70 10.19 -8.94
C ASP A 321 18.91 9.05 -9.94
N ILE A 322 17.85 8.66 -10.64
CA ILE A 322 17.94 7.80 -11.82
C ILE A 322 18.19 8.71 -13.03
N ILE A 323 19.34 8.58 -13.68
CA ILE A 323 19.79 9.45 -14.76
C ILE A 323 19.88 8.69 -16.07
N ALA A 324 19.43 9.31 -17.16
CA ALA A 324 19.54 8.75 -18.50
C ALA A 324 21.01 8.69 -18.97
N THR A 325 21.49 7.52 -19.41
CA THR A 325 22.86 7.35 -19.93
C THR A 325 22.98 7.66 -21.43
N ARG A 326 21.83 7.75 -22.10
CA ARG A 326 21.62 8.17 -23.49
C ARG A 326 20.22 8.78 -23.60
N ASP A 327 19.87 9.30 -24.77
CA ASP A 327 18.50 9.71 -25.04
C ASP A 327 17.54 8.51 -24.90
N VAL A 328 16.40 8.75 -24.26
CA VAL A 328 15.32 7.77 -24.03
C VAL A 328 14.07 8.28 -24.73
N ALA A 329 13.53 7.47 -25.64
CA ALA A 329 12.34 7.84 -26.40
C ALA A 329 11.06 7.72 -25.56
N LEU A 330 10.02 8.49 -25.93
CA LEU A 330 8.67 8.31 -25.41
C LEU A 330 8.21 6.86 -25.61
N GLY A 331 7.75 6.22 -24.53
CA GLY A 331 7.28 4.83 -24.52
C GLY A 331 8.38 3.77 -24.50
N GLU A 332 9.66 4.17 -24.42
CA GLU A 332 10.77 3.23 -24.27
C GLU A 332 10.84 2.70 -22.83
N GLU A 333 11.11 1.40 -22.66
CA GLU A 333 11.36 0.82 -21.33
C GLU A 333 12.68 1.35 -20.77
N VAL A 334 12.63 1.88 -19.55
CA VAL A 334 13.81 2.32 -18.80
C VAL A 334 14.40 1.09 -18.11
N LEU A 335 15.70 0.89 -18.31
CA LEU A 335 16.44 -0.28 -17.86
C LEU A 335 17.71 0.14 -17.13
N LEU A 336 17.98 -0.50 -16.00
CA LEU A 336 19.21 -0.37 -15.23
C LEU A 336 20.11 -1.59 -15.45
N ASP A 337 21.41 -1.39 -15.31
CA ASP A 337 22.30 -2.52 -15.03
C ASP A 337 22.25 -2.77 -13.52
N TYR A 338 21.92 -4.00 -13.12
CA TYR A 338 21.80 -4.37 -11.70
C TYR A 338 23.14 -4.84 -11.14
N GLY A 339 24.19 -4.92 -11.96
CA GLY A 339 25.52 -5.30 -11.56
C GLY A 339 25.82 -6.79 -11.72
N HIS A 340 27.12 -7.11 -11.68
CA HIS A 340 27.63 -8.45 -11.95
C HIS A 340 27.10 -9.49 -10.96
N ASP A 341 27.07 -9.18 -9.66
CA ASP A 341 26.63 -10.14 -8.64
C ASP A 341 25.17 -10.53 -8.85
N TRP A 342 24.31 -9.57 -9.21
CA TRP A 342 22.92 -9.86 -9.54
C TRP A 342 22.80 -10.80 -10.74
N VAL A 343 23.56 -10.54 -11.81
CA VAL A 343 23.57 -11.39 -13.01
C VAL A 343 24.05 -12.79 -12.68
N ALA A 344 25.12 -12.92 -11.89
CA ALA A 344 25.65 -14.22 -11.48
C ALA A 344 24.64 -15.01 -10.65
N SER A 345 23.99 -14.38 -9.67
CA SER A 345 22.93 -15.00 -8.87
C SER A 345 21.74 -15.42 -9.73
N TRP A 346 21.35 -14.60 -10.71
CA TRP A 346 20.25 -14.94 -11.61
C TRP A 346 20.60 -16.12 -12.53
N GLU A 347 21.82 -16.15 -13.09
CA GLU A 347 22.29 -17.26 -13.91
C GLU A 347 22.38 -18.57 -13.13
N ASP A 348 22.79 -18.53 -11.86
CA ASP A 348 22.77 -19.68 -10.95
C ASP A 348 21.33 -20.15 -10.66
N HIS A 349 20.43 -19.21 -10.37
CA HIS A 349 19.00 -19.49 -10.17
C HIS A 349 18.35 -20.17 -11.40
N LEU A 350 18.75 -19.79 -12.61
CA LEU A 350 18.29 -20.45 -13.85
C LEU A 350 18.76 -21.91 -13.98
N GLN A 351 19.82 -22.32 -13.28
CA GLN A 351 20.24 -23.73 -13.23
C GLN A 351 19.38 -24.57 -12.27
N GLY A 352 18.60 -23.92 -11.40
CA GLY A 352 17.68 -24.58 -10.48
C GLY A 352 16.57 -25.35 -11.21
N GLN A 353 16.13 -26.46 -10.62
CA GLN A 353 15.02 -27.24 -11.18
C GLN A 353 13.69 -26.54 -10.93
N ILE A 354 12.93 -26.29 -11.99
CA ILE A 354 11.52 -25.92 -11.86
C ILE A 354 10.70 -27.18 -11.54
N PRO A 355 9.80 -27.17 -10.54
CA PRO A 355 8.90 -28.29 -10.28
C PRO A 355 8.09 -28.66 -11.53
N GLN A 356 8.24 -29.91 -11.99
CA GLN A 356 7.36 -30.47 -13.00
C GLN A 356 6.07 -30.97 -12.35
N GLU A 357 5.16 -30.06 -12.03
CA GLU A 357 3.77 -30.45 -11.76
C GLU A 357 2.92 -30.23 -13.01
N HIS A 358 2.07 -31.20 -13.34
CA HIS A 358 1.14 -31.07 -14.46
C HIS A 358 -0.16 -30.42 -13.94
N ASN A 359 -0.60 -29.35 -14.61
CA ASN A 359 -1.84 -28.58 -14.39
C ASN A 359 -1.80 -27.51 -13.30
N PHE A 360 -0.96 -26.48 -13.42
CA PHE A 360 -1.11 -25.26 -12.60
C PHE A 360 -2.03 -24.25 -13.30
N GLU A 361 -3.08 -23.85 -12.61
CA GLU A 361 -3.98 -22.77 -12.98
C GLU A 361 -4.01 -21.79 -11.82
N THR A 362 -3.61 -20.54 -12.05
CA THR A 362 -3.54 -19.53 -10.98
C THR A 362 -4.94 -19.13 -10.52
N ALA A 363 -5.06 -18.71 -9.26
CA ALA A 363 -6.28 -18.08 -8.75
C ALA A 363 -6.75 -16.92 -9.65
N SER A 364 -5.81 -16.13 -10.20
CA SER A 364 -6.10 -15.09 -11.19
C SER A 364 -6.72 -15.64 -12.48
N ALA A 365 -6.23 -16.76 -13.02
CA ALA A 365 -6.80 -17.38 -14.21
C ALA A 365 -8.25 -17.83 -13.97
N LEU A 366 -8.51 -18.51 -12.85
CA LEU A 366 -9.86 -18.91 -12.43
C LEU A 366 -10.82 -17.72 -12.24
N ASN A 367 -10.28 -16.58 -11.80
CA ASN A 367 -11.04 -15.35 -11.62
C ASN A 367 -11.41 -14.64 -12.94
N LYS A 368 -10.67 -14.87 -14.03
CA LYS A 368 -11.00 -14.32 -15.36
C LYS A 368 -12.25 -14.98 -15.95
N ASP A 369 -12.48 -16.25 -15.64
CA ASP A 369 -13.71 -16.94 -16.04
C ASP A 369 -14.86 -16.63 -15.08
N ARG A 370 -15.65 -15.62 -15.44
CA ARG A 370 -16.83 -15.20 -14.67
C ARG A 370 -18.12 -15.89 -15.11
N ASP A 371 -18.11 -16.61 -16.22
CA ASP A 371 -19.29 -17.26 -16.78
C ASP A 371 -19.44 -18.70 -16.26
N SER A 372 -18.32 -19.35 -15.99
CA SER A 372 -18.31 -20.68 -15.39
C SER A 372 -18.81 -20.69 -13.96
N ALA A 373 -19.48 -21.79 -13.63
CA ALA A 373 -19.97 -22.03 -12.30
C ALA A 373 -18.82 -22.40 -11.34
N VAL A 374 -18.82 -21.82 -10.14
CA VAL A 374 -17.90 -22.24 -9.08
C VAL A 374 -18.34 -23.60 -8.55
N LYS A 375 -17.39 -24.53 -8.42
CA LYS A 375 -17.64 -25.92 -8.02
C LYS A 375 -18.15 -25.97 -6.58
N THR A 376 -19.19 -26.78 -6.34
CA THR A 376 -19.69 -27.05 -4.99
C THR A 376 -18.72 -27.95 -4.23
N LEU A 377 -18.82 -27.99 -2.90
CA LEU A 377 -18.03 -28.87 -2.04
C LEU A 377 -18.15 -30.34 -2.49
N GLN A 378 -19.36 -30.77 -2.91
CA GLN A 378 -19.59 -32.12 -3.42
C GLN A 378 -18.89 -32.39 -4.76
N GLU A 379 -18.87 -31.41 -5.67
CA GLU A 379 -18.18 -31.53 -6.96
C GLU A 379 -16.67 -31.61 -6.77
N GLN A 380 -16.13 -30.86 -5.80
CA GLN A 380 -14.71 -30.84 -5.46
C GLN A 380 -14.21 -32.18 -4.88
N LEU A 381 -15.08 -33.06 -4.37
CA LEU A 381 -14.67 -34.41 -3.95
C LEU A 381 -14.19 -35.28 -5.13
N SER A 382 -14.74 -35.07 -6.33
CA SER A 382 -14.35 -35.80 -7.54
C SER A 382 -13.46 -34.99 -8.48
N ASP A 383 -13.55 -33.66 -8.42
CA ASP A 383 -12.87 -32.72 -9.32
C ASP A 383 -12.44 -31.47 -8.53
N PRO A 384 -11.46 -31.60 -7.62
CA PRO A 384 -11.03 -30.50 -6.76
C PRO A 384 -10.39 -29.37 -7.56
N TYR A 385 -10.39 -28.16 -6.99
CA TYR A 385 -9.44 -27.13 -7.42
C TYR A 385 -8.02 -27.51 -6.97
N LEU A 386 -7.02 -26.79 -7.47
CA LEU A 386 -5.64 -27.07 -7.09
C LEU A 386 -5.41 -26.88 -5.58
N PRO A 387 -4.47 -27.63 -5.00
CA PRO A 387 -4.27 -27.65 -3.55
C PRO A 387 -3.96 -26.28 -2.93
N ASP A 388 -3.44 -25.35 -3.72
CA ASP A 388 -3.04 -24.00 -3.34
C ASP A 388 -4.10 -22.93 -3.64
N VAL A 389 -5.25 -23.32 -4.19
CA VAL A 389 -6.36 -22.40 -4.47
C VAL A 389 -7.39 -22.49 -3.33
N GLU A 390 -7.86 -21.32 -2.88
CA GLU A 390 -8.96 -21.16 -1.95
C GLU A 390 -10.11 -20.38 -2.59
N ILE A 391 -11.35 -20.69 -2.19
CA ILE A 391 -12.52 -19.92 -2.59
C ILE A 391 -12.83 -18.92 -1.48
N THR A 392 -12.95 -17.66 -1.84
CA THR A 392 -13.35 -16.59 -0.94
C THR A 392 -14.65 -15.94 -1.38
N CYS A 393 -15.46 -15.53 -0.40
CA CYS A 393 -16.73 -14.85 -0.59
C CYS A 393 -16.61 -13.42 -0.04
N ILE A 394 -17.10 -12.44 -0.80
CA ILE A 394 -17.22 -11.04 -0.35
C ILE A 394 -18.45 -10.93 0.54
N PHE A 395 -18.23 -10.84 1.85
CA PHE A 395 -19.28 -10.74 2.85
C PHE A 395 -18.80 -10.04 4.12
N GLU A 396 -19.59 -9.07 4.60
CA GLU A 396 -19.37 -8.44 5.91
C GLU A 396 -20.30 -9.06 6.95
N TYR A 397 -19.68 -9.55 8.03
CA TYR A 397 -20.39 -10.06 9.18
C TYR A 397 -20.41 -8.98 10.26
N GLU A 398 -21.61 -8.65 10.75
CA GLU A 398 -21.81 -7.80 11.91
C GLU A 398 -22.48 -8.63 13.02
N ALA A 399 -21.83 -8.74 14.16
CA ALA A 399 -22.34 -9.52 15.30
C ALA A 399 -23.68 -9.02 15.85
N LYS A 400 -24.06 -7.76 15.56
CA LYS A 400 -25.32 -7.14 16.02
C LYS A 400 -26.57 -7.72 15.34
N ASP A 401 -26.37 -8.48 14.27
CA ASP A 401 -27.40 -8.80 13.29
C ASP A 401 -27.94 -10.25 13.47
N ASP A 402 -27.75 -10.78 14.66
CA ASP A 402 -27.74 -12.18 14.98
C ASP A 402 -29.16 -12.75 15.20
N GLY A 403 -29.75 -13.35 14.15
CA GLY A 403 -30.93 -14.20 14.28
C GLY A 403 -30.65 -15.42 15.18
N LYS A 404 -31.63 -15.82 15.98
CA LYS A 404 -31.50 -16.97 16.91
C LYS A 404 -32.11 -18.22 16.28
N GLU A 405 -31.28 -19.11 15.74
CA GLU A 405 -31.67 -20.51 15.54
C GLU A 405 -30.58 -21.40 16.15
N GLU A 406 -30.93 -22.10 17.23
CA GLU A 406 -30.09 -23.15 17.82
C GLU A 406 -30.15 -24.38 16.92
N GLY A 407 -29.00 -24.84 16.44
CA GLY A 407 -28.89 -26.07 15.67
C GLY A 407 -28.76 -27.30 16.56
N GLU A 408 -28.97 -28.47 15.97
CA GLU A 408 -28.62 -29.74 16.61
C GLU A 408 -27.10 -29.81 16.84
N ASN A 409 -26.70 -30.35 18.01
CA ASN A 409 -25.30 -30.51 18.48
C ASN A 409 -24.61 -29.27 19.08
N GLY A 410 -25.35 -28.22 19.45
CA GLY A 410 -24.80 -27.05 20.16
C GLY A 410 -24.05 -26.05 19.26
N LEU A 411 -24.08 -26.25 17.94
CA LEU A 411 -23.64 -25.27 16.95
C LEU A 411 -24.82 -24.35 16.60
N ARG A 412 -24.57 -23.03 16.61
CA ARG A 412 -25.55 -22.02 16.22
C ARG A 412 -25.49 -21.79 14.71
N TYR A 413 -26.60 -21.90 14.00
CA TYR A 413 -26.62 -21.57 12.56
C TYR A 413 -27.05 -20.12 12.36
N ILE A 414 -26.22 -19.36 11.64
CA ILE A 414 -26.52 -17.98 11.27
C ILE A 414 -26.81 -17.99 9.77
N LEU A 415 -28.10 -17.87 9.42
CA LEU A 415 -28.51 -17.78 8.02
C LEU A 415 -28.62 -16.32 7.60
N LYS A 416 -27.83 -15.94 6.59
CA LYS A 416 -27.86 -14.60 6.00
C LYS A 416 -28.16 -14.68 4.52
N GLN A 417 -28.70 -13.59 3.98
CA GLN A 417 -28.86 -13.42 2.55
C GLN A 417 -27.91 -12.31 2.11
N TRP A 418 -27.17 -12.56 1.04
CA TRP A 418 -26.31 -11.56 0.43
C TRP A 418 -27.16 -10.38 -0.08
N ASN A 419 -26.75 -9.15 0.26
CA ASN A 419 -27.48 -7.94 -0.09
C ASN A 419 -26.55 -6.86 -0.65
N LEU A 420 -26.72 -6.60 -1.94
CA LEU A 420 -25.97 -5.61 -2.71
C LEU A 420 -25.92 -4.23 -2.02
N GLY A 421 -27.03 -3.74 -1.45
CA GLY A 421 -27.13 -2.39 -0.87
C GLY A 421 -26.26 -2.14 0.37
N LEU A 422 -26.01 -3.18 1.17
CA LEU A 422 -25.07 -3.13 2.30
C LEU A 422 -23.61 -3.19 1.83
N HIS A 423 -23.36 -3.73 0.62
CA HIS A 423 -22.03 -4.11 0.16
C HIS A 423 -21.44 -3.21 -0.94
N TRP A 424 -22.09 -2.10 -1.30
CA TRP A 424 -21.58 -1.16 -2.33
C TRP A 424 -20.36 -0.32 -1.89
N GLY A 425 -19.97 -0.35 -0.60
CA GLY A 425 -18.74 0.26 -0.07
C GLY A 425 -17.69 -0.75 0.43
N ILE A 426 -17.95 -2.04 0.26
CA ILE A 426 -17.18 -3.16 0.79
C ILE A 426 -16.19 -3.59 -0.29
N GLN A 427 -15.09 -2.85 -0.39
CA GLN A 427 -14.09 -3.03 -1.47
C GLN A 427 -12.67 -3.28 -0.94
N GLY A 428 -12.48 -3.29 0.38
CA GLY A 428 -11.20 -3.65 1.01
C GLY A 428 -11.05 -5.17 1.19
N GLY A 429 -9.81 -5.65 1.23
CA GLY A 429 -9.47 -7.07 1.42
C GLY A 429 -10.14 -7.69 2.64
N LYS A 430 -10.44 -6.91 3.68
CA LYS A 430 -11.08 -7.32 4.94
C LYS A 430 -12.43 -8.04 4.81
N HIS A 431 -13.09 -7.93 3.66
CA HIS A 431 -14.40 -8.53 3.42
C HIS A 431 -14.34 -9.82 2.60
N HIS A 432 -13.16 -10.19 2.09
CA HIS A 432 -12.93 -11.49 1.50
C HIS A 432 -12.73 -12.51 2.61
N ARG A 433 -13.61 -13.52 2.65
CA ARG A 433 -13.59 -14.56 3.65
C ARG A 433 -13.53 -15.92 2.99
N PRO A 434 -12.70 -16.88 3.47
CA PRO A 434 -12.74 -18.25 2.99
C PRO A 434 -14.17 -18.79 3.04
N CYS A 435 -14.59 -19.54 2.02
CA CYS A 435 -15.93 -20.10 1.97
C CYS A 435 -16.02 -21.40 1.18
N ASP A 436 -16.90 -22.29 1.63
CA ASP A 436 -17.27 -23.50 0.90
C ASP A 436 -18.59 -23.29 0.17
N ILE A 437 -18.60 -23.55 -1.13
CA ILE A 437 -19.82 -23.48 -1.92
C ILE A 437 -20.68 -24.72 -1.65
N LEU A 438 -21.78 -24.54 -0.92
CA LEU A 438 -22.68 -25.62 -0.55
C LEU A 438 -23.63 -25.99 -1.70
N SER A 439 -24.17 -24.98 -2.38
CA SER A 439 -25.07 -25.18 -3.52
C SER A 439 -25.08 -23.96 -4.44
N ARG A 440 -25.58 -24.15 -5.67
CA ARG A 440 -25.78 -23.06 -6.63
C ARG A 440 -27.11 -23.21 -7.35
N LYS A 441 -27.71 -22.09 -7.72
CA LYS A 441 -28.93 -22.00 -8.53
C LYS A 441 -28.68 -21.06 -9.70
N ARG A 442 -29.12 -21.45 -10.90
CA ARG A 442 -29.03 -20.62 -12.09
C ARG A 442 -30.35 -19.89 -12.31
N PHE A 443 -30.28 -18.57 -12.42
CA PHE A 443 -31.42 -17.71 -12.78
C PHE A 443 -31.06 -16.94 -14.04
N GLY A 444 -31.64 -17.33 -15.18
CA GLY A 444 -31.25 -16.81 -16.49
C GLY A 444 -29.80 -17.14 -16.84
N LYS A 445 -28.99 -16.11 -17.09
CA LYS A 445 -27.55 -16.24 -17.39
C LYS A 445 -26.66 -16.22 -16.16
N HIS A 446 -27.20 -15.97 -14.97
CA HIS A 446 -26.41 -15.75 -13.76
C HIS A 446 -26.55 -16.91 -12.77
N TYR A 447 -25.44 -17.21 -12.09
CA TYR A 447 -25.41 -18.13 -10.97
C TYR A 447 -25.48 -17.38 -9.64
N PHE A 448 -26.26 -17.94 -8.73
CA PHE A 448 -26.37 -17.52 -7.34
C PHE A 448 -26.03 -18.70 -6.44
N TYR A 449 -25.25 -18.44 -5.40
CA TYR A 449 -24.63 -19.46 -4.58
C TYR A 449 -25.13 -19.37 -3.14
N THR A 450 -25.09 -20.52 -2.48
CA THR A 450 -25.16 -20.63 -1.02
C THR A 450 -23.81 -21.15 -0.54
N ALA A 451 -23.17 -20.42 0.36
CA ALA A 451 -21.85 -20.78 0.86
C ALA A 451 -21.82 -20.79 2.40
N ARG A 452 -20.99 -21.68 2.96
CA ARG A 452 -20.56 -21.59 4.35
C ARG A 452 -19.36 -20.66 4.39
N VAL A 453 -19.42 -19.61 5.19
CA VAL A 453 -18.38 -18.57 5.26
C VAL A 453 -17.60 -18.73 6.57
N TYR A 454 -16.28 -18.62 6.49
CA TYR A 454 -15.37 -18.85 7.60
C TYR A 454 -14.70 -17.55 8.07
N ASN A 455 -14.09 -17.63 9.25
CA ASN A 455 -13.13 -16.63 9.67
C ASN A 455 -11.78 -16.83 8.96
N TYR A 456 -11.05 -15.75 8.72
CA TYR A 456 -9.61 -15.80 8.45
C TYR A 456 -8.82 -15.49 9.74
N ASP A 457 -7.50 -15.73 9.73
CA ASP A 457 -6.66 -15.83 10.93
C ASP A 457 -6.66 -14.60 11.86
N ILE A 458 -6.72 -13.37 11.31
CA ILE A 458 -6.79 -12.14 12.11
C ILE A 458 -8.02 -11.33 11.73
N MET A 459 -9.03 -11.35 12.60
CA MET A 459 -10.18 -10.45 12.51
C MET A 459 -10.40 -9.71 13.81
N TYR A 460 -10.92 -8.48 13.70
CA TYR A 460 -11.47 -7.77 14.83
C TYR A 460 -12.64 -8.57 15.43
N GLU A 461 -12.73 -8.61 16.76
CA GLU A 461 -13.74 -9.41 17.46
C GLU A 461 -15.16 -9.10 17.02
N GLU A 462 -15.46 -7.83 16.70
CA GLU A 462 -16.78 -7.38 16.23
C GLU A 462 -17.18 -7.98 14.87
N GLN A 463 -16.19 -8.40 14.09
CA GLN A 463 -16.35 -8.98 12.75
C GLN A 463 -16.15 -10.50 12.74
N LYS A 464 -15.73 -11.08 13.86
CA LYS A 464 -15.44 -12.50 13.97
C LYS A 464 -16.75 -13.28 14.11
N ILE A 465 -16.94 -14.29 13.26
CA ILE A 465 -18.01 -15.27 13.43
C ILE A 465 -17.68 -16.06 14.71
N PRO A 466 -18.57 -16.18 15.69
CA PRO A 466 -18.26 -16.92 16.91
C PRO A 466 -17.87 -18.36 16.59
N ASP A 467 -16.86 -18.91 17.28
CA ASP A 467 -16.35 -20.28 17.01
C ASP A 467 -17.43 -21.37 17.22
N SER A 468 -18.47 -21.07 18.01
CA SER A 468 -19.65 -21.90 18.22
C SER A 468 -20.73 -21.75 17.14
N SER A 469 -20.48 -20.98 16.08
CA SER A 469 -21.46 -20.61 15.07
C SER A 469 -21.04 -21.00 13.65
N VAL A 470 -22.02 -21.32 12.81
CA VAL A 470 -21.85 -21.61 11.39
C VAL A 470 -22.61 -20.56 10.59
N LEU A 471 -21.87 -19.71 9.87
CA LEU A 471 -22.46 -18.71 8.98
C LEU A 471 -22.72 -19.33 7.61
N VAL A 472 -23.99 -19.31 7.19
CA VAL A 472 -24.43 -19.70 5.85
C VAL A 472 -25.01 -18.48 5.16
N VAL A 473 -24.42 -18.11 4.03
CA VAL A 473 -24.87 -16.97 3.22
C VAL A 473 -25.49 -17.47 1.93
N THR A 474 -26.70 -17.02 1.64
CA THR A 474 -27.48 -17.40 0.45
C THR A 474 -27.54 -16.27 -0.58
N LYS A 475 -27.83 -16.63 -1.84
CA LYS A 475 -27.97 -15.71 -2.98
C LYS A 475 -26.71 -14.87 -3.26
N ILE A 476 -25.53 -15.41 -2.95
CA ILE A 476 -24.24 -14.77 -3.29
C ILE A 476 -24.12 -14.76 -4.82
N PRO A 477 -23.94 -13.61 -5.48
CA PRO A 477 -23.74 -13.57 -6.92
C PRO A 477 -22.33 -14.07 -7.30
N ARG A 478 -22.16 -14.62 -8.51
CA ARG A 478 -20.86 -15.13 -9.00
C ARG A 478 -19.69 -14.14 -8.84
N TRP A 479 -19.93 -12.85 -9.05
CA TRP A 479 -18.88 -11.83 -8.97
C TRP A 479 -18.42 -11.54 -7.53
N ALA A 480 -19.23 -11.91 -6.52
CA ALA A 480 -18.88 -11.82 -5.10
C ALA A 480 -18.13 -13.07 -4.59
N ILE A 481 -17.76 -13.98 -5.49
CA ILE A 481 -16.91 -15.14 -5.19
C ILE A 481 -15.61 -14.99 -5.98
N GLN A 482 -14.49 -15.15 -5.30
CA GLN A 482 -13.16 -15.06 -5.88
C GLN A 482 -12.34 -16.28 -5.52
N PHE A 483 -11.39 -16.62 -6.38
CA PHE A 483 -10.32 -17.56 -6.08
C PHE A 483 -9.13 -16.77 -5.54
N THR A 484 -8.47 -17.28 -4.50
CA THR A 484 -7.24 -16.71 -3.95
C THR A 484 -6.20 -17.81 -3.80
N GLU A 485 -4.92 -17.46 -3.70
CA GLU A 485 -3.97 -18.41 -3.15
C GLU A 485 -4.35 -18.70 -1.68
N LYS A 486 -4.12 -19.94 -1.23
CA LYS A 486 -4.17 -20.26 0.19
C LYS A 486 -3.12 -19.48 0.95
N SER A 487 -3.34 -19.31 2.24
CA SER A 487 -2.37 -18.62 3.06
C SER A 487 -1.00 -19.29 2.98
N TYR A 488 0.04 -18.46 2.86
CA TYR A 488 1.44 -18.89 2.70
C TYR A 488 1.73 -19.74 1.45
N SER A 489 0.88 -19.72 0.41
CA SER A 489 1.07 -20.56 -0.79
C SER A 489 1.26 -19.80 -2.10
N SER A 490 1.33 -18.47 -2.05
CA SER A 490 1.65 -17.64 -3.21
C SER A 490 3.09 -17.89 -3.69
N ASN A 491 3.42 -17.39 -4.88
CA ASN A 491 4.75 -17.62 -5.44
C ASN A 491 5.88 -17.01 -4.58
N GLN A 492 5.62 -16.00 -3.75
CA GLN A 492 6.66 -15.42 -2.88
C GLN A 492 7.09 -16.34 -1.72
N HIS A 493 6.28 -17.35 -1.38
CA HIS A 493 6.62 -18.34 -0.34
C HIS A 493 7.38 -19.55 -0.88
N TYR A 494 7.66 -19.59 -2.19
CA TYR A 494 8.37 -20.70 -2.78
C TYR A 494 9.85 -20.70 -2.35
N GLU A 495 10.35 -21.83 -1.84
CA GLU A 495 11.69 -21.95 -1.22
C GLU A 495 12.82 -21.53 -2.17
N ASN A 496 12.69 -21.86 -3.45
CA ASN A 496 13.67 -21.50 -4.48
C ASN A 496 13.30 -20.19 -5.21
N SER A 497 12.55 -19.29 -4.59
CA SER A 497 12.29 -17.98 -5.22
C SER A 497 13.56 -17.15 -5.26
N PHE A 498 13.81 -16.47 -6.38
CA PHE A 498 14.98 -15.61 -6.52
C PHE A 498 14.95 -14.43 -5.54
N ARG A 499 16.04 -14.24 -4.78
CA ARG A 499 16.23 -13.18 -3.79
C ARG A 499 17.61 -12.55 -3.96
N GLN A 500 17.68 -11.34 -4.49
CA GLN A 500 18.94 -10.63 -4.70
C GLN A 500 18.70 -9.12 -4.81
N PRO A 501 19.37 -8.29 -4.00
CA PRO A 501 19.28 -6.84 -4.14
C PRO A 501 19.96 -6.36 -5.42
N ILE A 502 19.57 -5.17 -5.86
CA ILE A 502 20.22 -4.46 -6.96
C ILE A 502 21.58 -3.95 -6.47
N THR A 503 22.67 -4.26 -7.17
CA THR A 503 24.02 -3.91 -6.69
C THR A 503 24.26 -2.40 -6.77
N ILE A 504 24.66 -1.79 -5.65
CA ILE A 504 25.24 -0.46 -5.60
C ILE A 504 26.69 -0.56 -6.10
N PRO A 505 27.09 0.22 -7.12
CA PRO A 505 28.48 0.23 -7.60
C PRO A 505 29.49 0.62 -6.50
N ASP A 506 30.69 0.02 -6.56
CA ASP A 506 31.80 0.27 -5.61
C ASP A 506 32.18 1.77 -5.50
N ASP A 507 32.06 2.52 -6.60
CA ASP A 507 32.38 3.95 -6.65
C ASP A 507 31.29 4.84 -6.05
N LEU A 508 30.09 4.29 -5.85
CA LEU A 508 28.95 5.02 -5.28
C LEU A 508 28.79 4.78 -3.78
N LEU A 509 29.10 3.58 -3.28
CA LEU A 509 28.97 3.27 -1.86
C LEU A 509 30.16 3.82 -1.05
N PRO A 510 29.94 4.62 0.01
CA PRO A 510 31.01 5.05 0.89
C PRO A 510 31.77 3.84 1.48
N SER A 511 33.10 3.85 1.41
CA SER A 511 33.92 2.71 1.84
C SER A 511 33.80 2.37 3.33
N HIS A 512 33.39 3.33 4.16
CA HIS A 512 33.14 3.15 5.59
C HIS A 512 31.74 2.59 5.89
N TRP A 513 30.94 2.30 4.86
CA TRP A 513 29.68 1.56 4.96
C TRP A 513 29.83 0.07 4.63
N LEU A 514 31.06 -0.38 4.42
CA LEU A 514 31.36 -1.81 4.29
C LEU A 514 31.50 -2.43 5.70
N ASP A 515 30.92 -3.61 5.92
CA ASP A 515 31.16 -4.40 7.13
C ASP A 515 32.54 -5.07 7.01
N LEU A 516 33.58 -4.38 7.49
CA LEU A 516 34.99 -4.83 7.41
C LEU A 516 35.47 -5.51 8.68
#